data_AF-A0A259H7Z6-F1
#
_entry.id   AF-A0A259H7Z6-F1
#
_cell.length_a   1.000
_cell.length_b   1.000
_cell.length_c   1.000
_cell.angle_alpha   90.00
_cell.angle_beta   90.00
_cell.angle_gamma   90.00
#
_symmetry.space_group_name_H-M   'P 1'
#
loop_
_entity.id
_entity.type
_entity.pdbx_description
1 polymer ?
#
loop_
_entity_poly.entity_id
_entity_poly.type
_entity_poly.pdbx_seq_one_letter_code
_entity_poly.pdbx_strand_id
1 'polypeptide(L)' 'MKKETLLLTVTWTKRVLGVIAFLLWVAVIFSIATSSAPFAEQAPYCMGSTMLIFGLLTAAYKGLDYWHLQNKV' A
#
# COMPACT_ATOMS: atom_id res chain seq x y z
N MET A 1 24.22 2.18 10.87
CA MET A 1 23.97 0.86 10.23
C MET A 1 24.91 0.71 9.03
N LYS A 2 25.42 -0.50 8.74
CA LYS A 2 26.15 -0.73 7.48
C LYS A 2 25.21 -0.45 6.29
N LYS A 3 25.73 0.16 5.22
CA LYS A 3 24.94 0.60 4.05
C LYS A 3 24.12 -0.54 3.42
N GLU A 4 24.70 -1.75 3.40
CA GLU A 4 24.04 -2.98 2.93
C GLU A 4 22.83 -3.36 3.78
N THR A 5 22.95 -3.23 5.11
CA THR A 5 21.86 -3.54 6.05
C THR A 5 20.69 -2.56 5.87
N LEU A 6 20.98 -1.28 5.61
CA LEU A 6 19.96 -0.26 5.39
C LEU A 6 19.19 -0.50 4.08
N LEU A 7 19.89 -0.84 2.99
CA LEU A 7 19.26 -1.22 1.72
C LEU A 7 18.38 -2.46 1.84
N LEU A 8 18.86 -3.48 2.57
CA LEU A 8 18.09 -4.69 2.86
C LEU A 8 16.81 -4.36 3.64
N THR A 9 16.93 -3.56 4.71
CA THR A 9 15.78 -3.15 5.53
C THR A 9 14.76 -2.38 4.71
N VAL A 10 15.17 -1.37 3.93
CA VAL A 10 14.24 -0.59 3.08
C VAL A 10 13.52 -1.49 2.07
N THR A 11 14.24 -2.43 1.46
CA THR A 11 13.66 -3.37 0.50
C THR A 11 12.62 -4.29 1.15
N TRP A 12 12.94 -4.82 2.33
CA TRP A 12 12.02 -5.65 3.10
C TRP A 12 10.79 -4.88 3.58
N THR A 13 10.98 -3.66 4.08
CA THR A 13 9.87 -2.79 4.50
C THR A 13 8.92 -2.51 3.33
N LYS A 14 9.44 -2.21 2.14
CA LYS A 14 8.60 -2.06 0.92
C LYS A 14 7.80 -3.33 0.64
N ARG A 15 8.44 -4.50 0.62
CA ARG A 15 7.73 -5.77 0.39
C ARG A 15 6.61 -6.01 1.39
N VAL A 16 6.87 -5.78 2.67
CA VAL A 16 5.86 -5.92 3.73
C VAL A 16 4.71 -4.93 3.53
N LEU A 17 5.00 -3.66 3.23
CA LEU A 17 3.96 -2.66 2.91
C LEU A 17 3.12 -3.06 1.70
N GLY A 18 3.74 -3.60 0.66
CA GLY A 18 3.05 -4.11 -0.52
C GLY A 18 2.10 -5.27 -0.19
N VAL A 19 2.55 -6.23 0.62
CA VAL A 19 1.71 -7.35 1.07
C VAL A 19 0.54 -6.86 1.93
N ILE A 20 0.79 -5.93 2.86
CA ILE A 20 -0.27 -5.35 3.71
C ILE A 20 -1.31 -4.63 2.84
N ALA A 21 -0.88 -3.78 1.91
CA ALA A 21 -1.79 -3.07 1.02
C ALA A 21 -2.63 -4.03 0.16
N PHE A 22 -2.01 -5.10 -0.36
CA PHE A 22 -2.72 -6.12 -1.12
C PHE A 22 -3.77 -6.86 -0.27
N LEU A 23 -3.42 -7.27 0.96
CA LEU A 23 -4.36 -7.95 1.87
C LEU A 23 -5.53 -7.04 2.25
N LEU A 24 -5.27 -5.76 2.53
CA LEU A 24 -6.31 -4.77 2.81
C LEU A 24 -7.23 -4.58 1.60
N TRP A 25 -6.66 -4.50 0.40
CA TRP A 25 -7.45 -4.36 -0.82
C TRP A 25 -8.34 -5.59 -1.07
N VAL A 26 -7.81 -6.80 -0.90
CA VAL A 26 -8.60 -8.04 -1.00
C VAL A 26 -9.71 -8.08 0.05
N ALA A 27 -9.44 -7.67 1.29
CA ALA A 27 -10.46 -7.62 2.34
C ALA A 27 -11.61 -6.66 1.99
N VAL A 28 -11.29 -5.49 1.42
CA VAL A 28 -12.31 -4.53 0.96
C VAL A 28 -13.13 -5.10 -0.20
N ILE A 29 -12.48 -5.71 -1.20
CA ILE A 29 -13.18 -6.36 -2.30
C ILE A 29 -14.12 -7.45 -1.79
N PHE A 30 -13.65 -8.29 -0.86
CA PHE A 30 -14.45 -9.35 -0.28
C PHE A 30 -15.69 -8.78 0.42
N SER A 31 -15.52 -7.73 1.24
CA SER A 31 -16.63 -7.05 1.91
C SER A 31 -17.66 -6.47 0.93
N ILE A 32 -17.20 -5.93 -0.20
CA ILE A 32 -18.07 -5.39 -1.26
C ILE A 32 -18.79 -6.54 -1.98
N ALA A 33 -18.06 -7.59 -2.36
CA ALA A 33 -18.61 -8.75 -3.07
C ALA A 33 -19.67 -9.51 -2.27
N THR A 34 -19.59 -9.52 -0.94
CA THR A 34 -20.60 -10.13 -0.06
C THR A 34 -21.81 -9.23 0.22
N SER A 35 -21.79 -7.97 -0.21
CA SER A 35 -22.89 -7.03 0.02
C SER A 35 -24.02 -7.24 -0.99
N SER A 36 -25.26 -7.24 -0.50
CA SER A 36 -26.47 -7.34 -1.32
C SER A 36 -26.89 -6.02 -1.99
N ALA A 37 -26.12 -4.93 -1.79
CA ALA A 37 -26.43 -3.63 -2.37
C ALA A 37 -26.19 -3.61 -3.91
N PRO A 38 -26.89 -2.77 -4.67
CA PRO A 38 -26.69 -2.67 -6.11
C PRO A 38 -25.28 -2.18 -6.46
N PHE A 39 -24.69 -2.76 -7.51
CA PHE A 39 -23.31 -2.48 -7.93
C PHE A 39 -23.04 -0.98 -8.20
N ALA A 40 -24.04 -0.24 -8.71
CA ALA A 40 -23.91 1.19 -8.99
C ALA A 40 -23.58 2.01 -7.74
N GLU A 41 -24.09 1.60 -6.57
CA GLU A 41 -23.80 2.26 -5.30
C GLU A 41 -22.46 1.80 -4.72
N GLN A 42 -22.02 0.57 -5.03
CA GLN A 42 -20.77 -0.02 -4.54
C GLN A 42 -19.53 0.40 -5.36
N ALA A 43 -19.70 0.68 -6.65
CA ALA A 43 -18.61 1.00 -7.57
C ALA A 43 -17.76 2.21 -7.11
N PRO A 44 -18.33 3.33 -6.61
CA PRO A 44 -17.56 4.43 -6.06
C PRO A 44 -16.70 4.02 -4.85
N TYR A 45 -17.21 3.14 -3.98
CA TYR A 45 -16.45 2.64 -2.83
C TYR A 45 -15.31 1.72 -3.26
N CYS A 46 -15.54 0.85 -4.25
CA CYS A 46 -14.50 -0.01 -4.81
C CYS A 46 -13.36 0.82 -5.43
N MET A 47 -13.69 1.80 -6.27
CA MET A 47 -12.70 2.68 -6.91
C MET A 47 -12.00 3.57 -5.88
N GLY A 48 -12.75 4.20 -4.98
CA GLY A 48 -12.21 5.12 -3.97
C GLY A 48 -11.30 4.42 -2.96
N SER A 49 -11.70 3.25 -2.45
CA SER A 49 -10.87 2.45 -1.54
C SER A 49 -9.58 1.97 -2.22
N THR A 50 -9.68 1.50 -3.46
CA THR A 50 -8.51 1.09 -4.26
C THR A 50 -7.54 2.26 -4.42
N MET A 51 -8.03 3.43 -4.86
CA MET A 51 -7.22 4.64 -5.00
C MET A 51 -6.55 5.04 -3.69
N LEU A 52 -7.28 4.99 -2.57
CA LEU A 52 -6.76 5.39 -1.26
C LEU A 52 -5.68 4.42 -0.77
N ILE A 53 -5.91 3.11 -0.86
CA ILE A 53 -4.95 2.08 -0.43
C ILE A 53 -3.65 2.20 -1.25
N PHE A 54 -3.75 2.23 -2.57
CA PHE A 54 -2.56 2.33 -3.43
C PHE A 54 -1.92 3.72 -3.41
N GLY A 55 -2.70 4.77 -3.17
CA GLY A 55 -2.19 6.13 -2.97
C GLY A 55 -1.32 6.24 -1.71
N LEU A 56 -1.80 5.70 -0.59
CA LEU A 56 -1.04 5.64 0.66
C LEU A 56 0.21 4.75 0.52
N LEU A 57 0.09 3.60 -0.15
CA LEU A 57 1.24 2.75 -0.44
C LEU A 57 2.31 3.50 -1.25
N THR A 58 1.88 4.23 -2.28
CA THR A 58 2.77 5.03 -3.12
C THR A 58 3.46 6.14 -2.32
N ALA A 59 2.72 6.85 -1.47
CA ALA A 59 3.28 7.87 -0.58
C ALA A 59 4.30 7.28 0.39
N ALA A 60 4.00 6.12 1.01
CA ALA A 60 4.90 5.43 1.91
C ALA A 60 6.19 4.95 1.20
N TYR A 61 6.07 4.41 -0.02
CA TYR A 61 7.21 3.99 -0.83
C TYR A 61 8.12 5.17 -1.17
N LYS A 62 7.55 6.27 -1.68
CA LYS A 62 8.30 7.49 -2.00
C LYS A 62 8.93 8.12 -0.76
N GLY A 63 8.23 8.11 0.37
CA GLY A 63 8.76 8.58 1.66
C GLY A 63 9.96 7.77 2.13
N LEU A 64 9.90 6.44 2.01
CA LEU A 64 11.03 5.55 2.31
C LEU A 64 12.21 5.77 1.38
N ASP A 65 11.97 6.02 0.09
CA ASP A 65 13.04 6.35 -0.87
C ASP A 65 13.69 7.70 -0.57
N TYR A 66 12.88 8.72 -0.24
CA TYR A 66 13.39 10.02 0.14
C TYR A 66 14.23 9.96 1.42
N TRP A 67 13.76 9.24 2.43
CA TRP A 67 14.51 9.00 3.66
C TRP A 67 15.81 8.22 3.40
N HIS A 68 15.77 7.21 2.52
CA HIS A 68 16.97 6.48 2.13
C HIS A 68 18.00 7.38 1.45
N LEU A 69 17.58 8.27 0.54
CA LEU A 69 18.45 9.22 -0.14
C LEU A 69 19.10 10.23 0.82
N GLN A 70 18.34 10.75 1.80
CA GLN A 70 18.90 11.65 2.80
C GLN A 70 19.93 10.99 3.73
N ASN A 71 19.72 9.73 4.11
CA ASN A 71 20.68 8.98 4.95
C ASN A 71 21.87 8.41 4.16
N LYS A 72 21.97 8.71 2.86
CA LYS A 72 23.09 8.30 1.99
C LYS A 72 24.20 9.36 1.94
N VAL A 73 23.96 10.55 2.51
CA VAL A 73 24.95 11.63 2.73
C VAL A 73 25.82 11.31 3.94
#